data_AF-A0AB39BV13-F1
#
_entry.id   AF-A0AB39BV13-F1
#
_cell.length_a   1.000
_cell.length_b   1.000
_cell.length_c   1.000
_cell.angle_alpha   90.00
_cell.angle_beta   90.00
_cell.angle_gamma   90.00
#
_symmetry.space_group_name_H-M   'P 1'
#
loop_
_entity.id
_entity.type
_entity.pdbx_description
1 polymer ?
#
loop_
_entity_poly.entity_id
_entity_poly.type
_entity_poly.pdbx_seq_one_letter_code
_entity_poly.pdbx_strand_id
1 'polypeptide(L)'
;MWLGMMMLFFVFTLGFTIGGLLSTPKQPPQLMHVILFSFVFGVLSYLGMLGGMFFVSWFSIGFIEVVIVVLTFLFIIAAITNFHPTFGFFRHGRSIGLVLLTGLFVMIGFEWGVADHKTFFTISATVLFFCAMCIGLFIQQQIQALMWRYSYMVYMPLIWLLFVTIIKLL
;
A
#
# COMPACT_ATOMS: atom_id res chain seq x y z
N MET A 1 -5.91 18.87 -10.24
CA MET A 1 -6.94 17.81 -10.34
C MET A 1 -6.34 16.46 -10.72
N TRP A 2 -5.50 16.40 -11.76
CA TRP A 2 -4.89 15.14 -12.22
C TRP A 2 -3.96 14.49 -11.18
N LEU A 3 -3.09 15.29 -10.54
CA LEU A 3 -2.14 14.83 -9.52
C LEU A 3 -2.83 14.21 -8.29
N GLY A 4 -3.84 14.88 -7.72
CA GLY A 4 -4.62 14.33 -6.60
C GLY A 4 -5.39 13.05 -6.96
N MET A 5 -5.85 12.91 -8.21
CA MET A 5 -6.49 11.67 -8.68
C MET A 5 -5.47 10.52 -8.77
N MET A 6 -4.26 10.80 -9.27
CA MET A 6 -3.16 9.83 -9.30
C MET A 6 -2.75 9.38 -7.90
N MET A 7 -2.68 10.31 -6.93
CA MET A 7 -2.43 9.98 -5.52
C MET A 7 -3.50 9.04 -4.95
N LEU A 8 -4.79 9.38 -5.12
CA LEU A 8 -5.88 8.55 -4.62
C LEU A 8 -5.95 7.19 -5.31
N PHE A 9 -5.68 7.13 -6.61
CA PHE A 9 -5.61 5.87 -7.35
C PHE A 9 -4.46 4.99 -6.85
N PHE A 10 -3.29 5.57 -6.60
CA PHE A 10 -2.16 4.86 -5.99
C PHE A 10 -2.52 4.33 -4.59
N VAL A 11 -3.15 5.14 -3.74
CA VAL A 11 -3.64 4.72 -2.41
C VAL A 11 -4.63 3.57 -2.52
N PHE A 12 -5.59 3.67 -3.44
CA PHE A 12 -6.58 2.62 -3.68
C PHE A 12 -5.90 1.32 -4.09
N THR A 13 -5.00 1.33 -5.08
CA THR A 13 -4.31 0.11 -5.54
C THR A 13 -3.39 -0.46 -4.48
N LEU A 14 -2.73 0.39 -3.70
CA LEU A 14 -1.86 -0.04 -2.61
C LEU A 14 -2.68 -0.70 -1.50
N GLY A 15 -3.82 -0.11 -1.12
CA GLY A 15 -4.78 -0.71 -0.19
C GLY A 15 -5.35 -2.02 -0.71
N PHE A 16 -5.79 -2.06 -1.97
CA PHE A 16 -6.25 -3.28 -2.63
C PHE A 16 -5.19 -4.38 -2.59
N THR A 17 -3.94 -4.03 -2.86
CA THR A 17 -2.82 -4.97 -2.86
C THR A 17 -2.56 -5.52 -1.46
N ILE A 18 -2.44 -4.66 -0.45
CA ILE A 18 -2.23 -5.09 0.95
C ILE A 18 -3.38 -5.97 1.43
N GLY A 19 -4.63 -5.57 1.14
CA GLY A 19 -5.81 -6.38 1.44
C GLY A 19 -5.72 -7.77 0.83
N GLY A 20 -5.32 -7.86 -0.44
CA GLY A 20 -5.07 -9.14 -1.10
C GLY A 20 -3.94 -9.94 -0.45
N LEU A 21 -2.81 -9.31 -0.11
CA LEU A 21 -1.68 -9.98 0.54
C LEU A 21 -2.02 -10.47 1.96
N LEU A 22 -2.99 -9.86 2.64
CA LEU A 22 -3.51 -10.34 3.94
C LEU A 22 -4.38 -11.60 3.80
N SER A 23 -4.87 -11.93 2.60
CA SER A 23 -5.58 -13.18 2.33
C SER A 23 -4.60 -14.36 2.32
N THR A 24 -4.38 -14.97 3.48
CA THR A 24 -3.55 -16.16 3.60
C THR A 24 -4.33 -17.42 3.24
N PRO A 25 -3.71 -18.40 2.54
CA PRO A 25 -4.43 -19.59 2.06
C PRO A 25 -4.85 -20.56 3.18
N LYS A 26 -4.22 -20.50 4.37
CA LYS A 26 -4.45 -21.48 5.46
C LYS A 26 -5.08 -20.89 6.72
N GLN A 27 -5.10 -19.56 6.86
CA GLN A 27 -5.70 -18.90 8.01
C GLN A 27 -6.78 -17.92 7.55
N PRO A 28 -7.94 -17.88 8.21
CA PRO A 28 -8.95 -16.89 7.89
C PRO A 28 -8.37 -15.50 8.16
N PRO A 29 -8.54 -14.53 7.25
CA PRO A 29 -8.07 -13.18 7.48
C PRO A 29 -8.83 -12.59 8.66
N GLN A 30 -8.10 -12.06 9.62
CA GLN A 30 -8.71 -11.42 10.77
C GLN A 30 -8.95 -9.95 10.45
N LEU A 31 -10.21 -9.53 10.54
CA LEU A 31 -10.61 -8.13 10.34
C LEU A 31 -9.78 -7.15 11.18
N MET A 32 -9.30 -7.61 12.35
CA MET A 32 -8.42 -6.83 13.22
C MET A 32 -7.13 -6.36 12.50
N HIS A 33 -6.54 -7.18 11.63
CA HIS A 33 -5.38 -6.76 10.84
C HIS A 33 -5.76 -5.66 9.86
N VAL A 34 -6.93 -5.74 9.23
CA VAL A 34 -7.40 -4.72 8.28
C VAL A 34 -7.54 -3.36 8.96
N ILE A 35 -8.14 -3.35 10.14
CA ILE A 35 -8.31 -2.15 10.97
C ILE A 35 -6.94 -1.60 11.39
N LEU A 36 -6.04 -2.46 11.88
CA LEU A 36 -4.73 -2.05 12.36
C LEU A 36 -3.87 -1.45 11.24
N PHE A 37 -3.79 -2.09 10.07
CA PHE A 37 -3.05 -1.57 8.92
C PHE A 37 -3.62 -0.24 8.43
N SER A 38 -4.95 -0.08 8.41
CA SER A 38 -5.59 1.17 7.99
C SER A 38 -5.38 2.30 9.00
N PHE A 39 -5.41 1.98 10.30
CA PHE A 39 -5.09 2.93 11.35
C PHE A 39 -3.63 3.38 11.28
N VAL A 40 -2.70 2.44 11.13
CA VAL A 40 -1.26 2.71 10.97
C VAL A 40 -1.01 3.55 9.71
N PHE A 41 -1.69 3.26 8.59
CA PHE A 41 -1.64 4.08 7.39
C PHE A 41 -2.09 5.51 7.67
N GLY A 42 -3.23 5.71 8.33
CA GLY A 42 -3.73 7.04 8.67
C GLY A 42 -2.77 7.83 9.56
N VAL A 43 -2.23 7.21 10.61
CA VAL A 43 -1.28 7.85 11.52
C VAL A 43 0.03 8.22 10.79
N LEU A 44 0.63 7.28 10.06
CA LEU A 44 1.91 7.50 9.40
C LEU A 44 1.81 8.49 8.24
N SER A 45 0.74 8.42 7.44
CA SER A 45 0.52 9.39 6.36
C SER A 45 0.22 10.79 6.91
N TYR A 46 -0.49 10.90 8.04
CA TYR A 46 -0.68 12.17 8.72
C TYR A 46 0.64 12.76 9.23
N LEU A 47 1.51 11.94 9.84
CA LEU A 47 2.85 12.37 10.25
C LEU A 47 3.71 12.79 9.06
N GLY A 48 3.68 12.01 7.97
CA GLY A 48 4.34 12.36 6.72
C GLY A 48 3.88 13.71 6.17
N MET A 49 2.56 13.94 6.13
CA MET A 49 1.96 15.19 5.67
C MET A 49 2.44 16.38 6.49
N LEU A 50 2.45 16.28 7.82
CA LEU A 50 3.00 17.34 8.67
C LEU A 50 4.47 17.63 8.34
N GLY A 51 5.27 16.61 8.08
CA GLY A 51 6.66 16.78 7.63
C GLY A 51 6.78 17.47 6.27
N GLY A 52 5.91 17.11 5.32
CA GLY A 52 5.90 17.67 3.97
C GLY A 52 5.52 19.14 3.91
N MET A 53 4.66 19.61 4.83
CA MET A 53 4.22 21.01 4.89
C MET A 53 5.37 22.03 5.09
N PHE A 54 6.51 21.60 5.65
CA PHE A 54 7.67 22.46 5.84
C PHE A 54 8.60 22.52 4.62
N PHE A 55 8.35 21.70 3.59
CA PHE A 55 9.14 21.62 2.37
C PHE A 55 8.39 22.26 1.20
N VAL A 56 8.81 23.47 0.81
CA VAL A 56 8.21 24.22 -0.31
C VAL A 56 9.21 24.28 -1.46
N SER A 57 9.27 23.24 -2.29
CA SER A 57 10.04 23.27 -3.53
C SER A 57 9.39 22.38 -4.59
N TRP A 58 9.17 22.92 -5.80
CA TRP A 58 8.66 22.17 -6.94
C TRP A 58 9.57 20.99 -7.32
N PHE A 59 10.89 21.13 -7.13
CA PHE A 59 11.86 20.06 -7.37
C PHE A 59 11.70 18.89 -6.37
N SER A 60 11.01 19.13 -5.25
CA SER A 60 10.75 18.14 -4.20
C SER A 60 9.75 17.07 -4.66
N ILE A 61 8.71 17.42 -5.43
CA ILE A 61 7.61 16.50 -5.76
C ILE A 61 8.09 15.33 -6.63
N GLY A 62 8.76 15.62 -7.76
CA GLY A 62 9.25 14.56 -8.64
C GLY A 62 10.29 13.67 -7.96
N PHE A 63 11.14 14.22 -7.09
CA PHE A 63 12.08 13.41 -6.30
C PHE A 63 11.35 12.48 -5.31
N ILE A 64 10.33 12.98 -4.62
CA ILE A 64 9.50 12.18 -3.70
C ILE A 64 8.79 11.05 -4.45
N GLU A 65 8.23 11.34 -5.64
CA GLU A 65 7.58 10.32 -6.48
C GLU A 65 8.55 9.19 -6.86
N VAL A 66 9.78 9.53 -7.27
CA VAL A 66 10.83 8.54 -7.55
C VAL A 66 11.16 7.71 -6.31
N VAL A 67 11.28 8.32 -5.13
CA VAL A 67 11.54 7.58 -3.89
C VAL A 67 10.38 6.64 -3.55
N ILE A 68 9.13 7.08 -3.71
CA ILE A 68 7.93 6.23 -3.50
C ILE A 68 7.96 5.05 -4.45
N VAL A 69 8.28 5.27 -5.73
CA VAL A 69 8.39 4.22 -6.73
C VAL A 69 9.47 3.20 -6.35
N VAL A 70 10.67 3.67 -5.97
CA VAL A 70 11.77 2.80 -5.53
C VAL A 70 11.35 1.97 -4.31
N LEU A 71 10.76 2.59 -3.30
CA LEU A 71 10.25 1.87 -2.12
C LEU A 71 9.17 0.86 -2.48
N THR A 72 8.33 1.16 -3.47
CA THR A 72 7.27 0.26 -3.93
C THR A 72 7.86 -0.96 -4.65
N PHE A 73 8.86 -0.77 -5.50
CA PHE A 73 9.59 -1.89 -6.11
C PHE A 73 10.30 -2.75 -5.06
N LEU A 74 10.97 -2.13 -4.08
CA LEU A 74 11.60 -2.85 -2.98
C LEU A 74 10.56 -3.64 -2.17
N PHE A 75 9.38 -3.07 -1.94
CA PHE A 75 8.28 -3.76 -1.27
C PHE A 75 7.78 -4.97 -2.08
N ILE A 76 7.59 -4.84 -3.40
CA ILE A 76 7.19 -5.95 -4.29
C ILE A 76 8.23 -7.08 -4.22
N ILE A 77 9.53 -6.75 -4.33
CA ILE A 77 10.62 -7.74 -4.23
C ILE A 77 10.62 -8.40 -2.84
N ALA A 78 10.46 -7.62 -1.78
CA ALA A 78 10.38 -8.14 -0.42
C ALA A 78 9.19 -9.08 -0.22
N ALA A 79 8.03 -8.77 -0.80
CA ALA A 79 6.84 -9.61 -0.75
C ALA A 79 7.07 -10.95 -1.48
N ILE A 80 7.67 -10.93 -2.67
CA ILE A 80 7.97 -12.15 -3.44
C ILE A 80 8.98 -13.03 -2.71
N THR A 81 10.06 -12.44 -2.20
CA THR A 81 11.18 -13.17 -1.58
C THR A 81 10.89 -13.71 -0.17
N ASN A 82 9.92 -13.13 0.54
CA ASN A 82 9.59 -13.51 1.92
C ASN A 82 8.25 -14.24 2.06
N PHE A 83 7.60 -14.58 0.95
CA PHE A 83 6.36 -15.35 0.99
C PHE A 83 6.57 -16.71 1.67
N HIS A 84 5.74 -17.00 2.66
CA HIS A 84 5.69 -18.30 3.31
C HIS A 84 4.35 -19.00 3.03
N PRO A 85 4.34 -20.25 2.53
CA PRO A 85 3.10 -20.95 2.15
C PRO A 85 2.05 -21.09 3.25
N THR A 86 2.47 -21.00 4.52
CA THR A 86 1.57 -21.12 5.68
C THR A 86 1.32 -19.79 6.39
N PHE A 87 2.27 -18.86 6.37
CA PHE A 87 2.19 -17.61 7.14
C PHE A 87 1.93 -16.38 6.25
N GLY A 88 1.83 -16.58 4.93
CA GLY A 88 1.66 -15.50 3.96
C GLY A 88 2.86 -14.59 3.86
N PHE A 89 2.59 -13.31 3.62
CA PHE A 89 3.60 -12.28 3.34
C PHE A 89 4.12 -11.55 4.58
N PHE A 90 3.35 -11.53 5.69
CA PHE A 90 3.67 -10.76 6.90
C PHE A 90 4.06 -11.66 8.07
N ARG A 91 5.14 -12.43 7.91
CA ARG A 91 5.65 -13.32 8.97
C ARG A 91 6.41 -12.54 10.05
N HIS A 92 6.11 -12.81 11.32
CA HIS A 92 6.75 -12.19 12.50
C HIS A 92 8.29 -12.21 12.48
N GLY A 93 8.91 -13.25 11.90
CA GLY A 93 10.39 -13.40 11.89
C GLY A 93 11.13 -12.60 10.82
N ARG A 94 10.44 -11.93 9.89
CA ARG A 94 11.06 -11.08 8.85
C ARG A 94 10.22 -9.84 8.62
N SER A 95 10.50 -8.80 9.38
CA SER A 95 9.75 -7.53 9.38
C SER A 95 10.06 -6.62 8.19
N ILE A 96 10.93 -7.01 7.25
CA ILE A 96 11.38 -6.13 6.17
C ILE A 96 10.23 -5.60 5.31
N GLY A 97 9.22 -6.42 5.02
CA GLY A 97 8.02 -5.97 4.31
C GLY A 97 7.23 -4.91 5.08
N LEU A 98 7.14 -5.05 6.41
CA LEU A 98 6.48 -4.06 7.26
C LEU A 98 7.28 -2.77 7.35
N VAL A 99 8.62 -2.84 7.46
CA VAL A 99 9.49 -1.66 7.49
C VAL A 99 9.37 -0.86 6.20
N LEU A 100 9.40 -1.53 5.04
CA LEU A 100 9.23 -0.87 3.74
C LEU A 100 7.84 -0.23 3.61
N LEU A 101 6.80 -0.90 4.11
CA LEU A 101 5.42 -0.43 4.09
C LEU A 101 5.22 0.79 5.01
N THR A 102 5.84 0.79 6.20
CA THR A 102 5.91 1.96 7.09
C THR A 102 6.59 3.14 6.39
N GLY A 103 7.74 2.90 5.74
CA GLY A 103 8.43 3.93 4.95
C GLY A 103 7.57 4.48 3.82
N LEU A 104 6.89 3.60 3.07
CA LEU A 104 5.94 4.00 2.03
C LEU A 104 4.82 4.89 2.58
N PHE A 105 4.20 4.52 3.70
CA PHE A 105 3.09 5.29 4.27
C PHE A 105 3.51 6.71 4.68
N VAL A 106 4.70 6.84 5.27
CA VAL A 106 5.27 8.15 5.61
C VAL A 106 5.57 8.96 4.35
N MET A 107 6.21 8.37 3.34
CA MET A 107 6.56 9.08 2.11
C MET A 107 5.34 9.51 1.29
N ILE A 108 4.29 8.69 1.25
CA ILE A 108 2.99 9.05 0.65
C ILE A 108 2.39 10.25 1.37
N GLY A 109 2.39 10.24 2.70
CA GLY A 109 1.94 11.39 3.49
C GLY A 109 2.75 12.65 3.19
N PHE A 110 4.08 12.50 3.12
CA PHE A 110 5.01 13.59 2.83
C PHE A 110 4.75 14.23 1.46
N GLU A 111 4.49 13.42 0.44
CA GLU A 111 4.06 13.86 -0.89
C GLU A 111 2.81 14.77 -0.81
N TRP A 112 1.82 14.39 0.00
CA TRP A 112 0.59 15.17 0.17
C TRP A 112 0.84 16.51 0.85
N GLY A 113 1.70 16.53 1.87
CA GLY A 113 2.10 17.76 2.55
C GLY A 113 2.78 18.76 1.62
N VAL A 114 3.69 18.27 0.76
CA VAL A 114 4.37 19.10 -0.24
C VAL A 114 3.41 19.58 -1.35
N ALA A 115 2.41 18.78 -1.69
CA ALA A 115 1.36 19.12 -2.67
C ALA A 115 0.21 19.97 -2.08
N ASP A 116 0.36 20.52 -0.87
CA ASP A 116 -0.64 21.32 -0.16
C ASP A 116 -1.97 20.57 0.16
N HIS A 117 -1.96 19.24 0.11
CA HIS A 117 -3.08 18.40 0.53
C HIS A 117 -3.05 18.16 2.04
N LYS A 118 -4.02 18.75 2.75
CA LYS A 118 -4.09 18.78 4.22
C LYS A 118 -4.96 17.66 4.81
N THR A 119 -5.26 17.78 6.10
CA THR A 119 -6.00 16.83 6.93
C THR A 119 -7.23 16.18 6.29
N PHE A 120 -8.09 16.95 5.61
CA PHE A 120 -9.30 16.39 4.99
C PHE A 120 -8.96 15.36 3.91
N PHE A 121 -7.94 15.64 3.10
CA PHE A 121 -7.44 14.71 2.09
C PHE A 121 -6.90 13.44 2.75
N THR A 122 -6.06 13.57 3.77
CA THR A 122 -5.48 12.43 4.52
C THR A 122 -6.56 11.53 5.12
N ILE A 123 -7.59 12.09 5.75
CA ILE A 123 -8.70 11.33 6.34
C ILE A 123 -9.47 10.60 5.23
N SER A 124 -9.82 11.30 4.16
CA SER A 124 -10.55 10.71 3.03
C SER A 124 -9.76 9.58 2.35
N ALA A 125 -8.45 9.77 2.17
CA ALA A 125 -7.53 8.77 1.65
C ALA A 125 -7.40 7.56 2.59
N THR A 126 -7.44 7.78 3.91
CA THR A 126 -7.42 6.70 4.91
C THR A 126 -8.69 5.84 4.84
N VAL A 127 -9.86 6.48 4.71
CA VAL A 127 -11.14 5.76 4.51
C VAL A 127 -11.11 5.00 3.19
N LEU A 128 -10.64 5.63 2.11
CA LEU A 128 -10.47 4.97 0.81
C LEU A 128 -9.56 3.75 0.91
N PHE A 129 -8.43 3.89 1.59
CA PHE A 129 -7.46 2.81 1.83
C PHE A 129 -8.07 1.64 2.59
N PHE A 130 -8.83 1.91 3.66
CA PHE A 130 -9.57 0.89 4.42
C PHE A 130 -10.56 0.14 3.53
N CYS A 131 -11.38 0.86 2.77
CA CYS A 131 -12.34 0.26 1.83
C CYS A 131 -11.63 -0.58 0.76
N ALA A 132 -10.54 -0.06 0.20
CA ALA A 132 -9.75 -0.76 -0.80
C ALA A 132 -9.14 -2.06 -0.25
N MET A 133 -8.66 -2.05 1.00
CA MET A 133 -8.18 -3.26 1.66
C MET A 133 -9.29 -4.31 1.85
N CYS A 134 -10.48 -3.90 2.29
CA CYS A 134 -11.62 -4.81 2.40
C CYS A 134 -11.97 -5.45 1.05
N ILE A 135 -12.01 -4.65 -0.03
CA ILE A 135 -12.28 -5.12 -1.39
C ILE A 135 -11.17 -6.07 -1.86
N GLY A 136 -9.91 -5.69 -1.69
CA GLY A 136 -8.75 -6.50 -2.11
C GLY A 136 -8.71 -7.85 -1.41
N LEU A 137 -8.97 -7.87 -0.11
CA LEU A 137 -9.07 -9.09 0.68
C LEU A 137 -10.20 -9.98 0.18
N PHE A 138 -11.41 -9.43 0.01
CA PHE A 138 -12.57 -10.18 -0.46
C PHE A 138 -12.33 -10.78 -1.85
N ILE A 139 -11.86 -9.97 -2.81
CA ILE A 139 -11.60 -10.43 -4.18
C ILE A 139 -10.51 -11.51 -4.19
N GLN A 140 -9.43 -11.32 -3.43
CA GLN A 140 -8.35 -12.31 -3.38
C GLN A 140 -8.79 -13.63 -2.75
N GLN A 141 -9.69 -13.61 -1.75
CA GLN A 141 -10.29 -14.83 -1.21
C GLN A 141 -11.10 -15.59 -2.28
N GLN A 142 -11.92 -14.89 -3.06
CA GLN A 142 -12.71 -15.52 -4.13
C GLN A 142 -11.80 -16.14 -5.19
N ILE A 143 -10.73 -15.43 -5.57
CA ILE A 143 -9.73 -15.92 -6.54
C ILE A 143 -9.05 -17.18 -6.00
N GLN A 144 -8.60 -17.19 -4.74
CA GLN A 144 -7.95 -18.33 -4.13
C GLN A 144 -8.90 -19.55 -4.01
N ALA A 145 -10.18 -19.32 -3.70
CA ALA A 145 -11.17 -20.38 -3.65
C ALA A 145 -11.42 -21.02 -5.03
N LEU A 146 -11.54 -20.18 -6.07
CA LEU A 146 -11.79 -20.65 -7.44
C LEU A 146 -10.55 -21.34 -8.05
N MET A 147 -9.36 -20.81 -7.79
CA MET A 147 -8.11 -21.23 -8.42
C MET A 147 -7.13 -21.90 -7.44
N TRP A 148 -7.67 -22.64 -6.47
CA TRP A 148 -6.89 -23.29 -5.40
C TRP A 148 -5.77 -24.24 -5.89
N ARG A 149 -5.88 -24.75 -7.12
CA ARG A 149 -4.87 -25.62 -7.75
C ARG A 149 -3.62 -24.87 -8.21
N TYR A 150 -3.70 -23.55 -8.37
CA TYR A 150 -2.61 -22.72 -8.89
C TYR A 150 -1.88 -22.01 -7.74
N SER A 151 -0.71 -22.54 -7.37
CA SER A 151 0.05 -22.05 -6.20
C SER A 151 0.50 -20.58 -6.30
N TYR A 152 0.62 -20.04 -7.51
CA TYR A 152 1.11 -18.67 -7.74
C TYR A 152 0.01 -17.59 -7.70
N MET A 153 -1.27 -17.95 -7.57
CA MET A 153 -2.37 -16.97 -7.52
C MET A 153 -2.30 -16.02 -6.33
N VAL A 154 -1.55 -16.41 -5.30
CA VAL A 154 -1.32 -15.62 -4.09
C VAL A 154 -0.58 -14.30 -4.39
N TYR A 155 0.19 -14.23 -5.50
CA TYR A 155 0.93 -13.05 -5.93
C TYR A 155 0.14 -12.10 -6.84
N MET A 156 -1.08 -12.47 -7.27
CA MET A 156 -1.89 -11.66 -8.19
C MET A 156 -2.07 -10.19 -7.76
N PRO A 157 -2.24 -9.86 -6.46
CA PRO A 157 -2.36 -8.47 -6.02
C PRO A 157 -1.13 -7.61 -6.40
N LEU A 158 0.07 -8.19 -6.42
CA LEU A 158 1.31 -7.46 -6.75
C LEU A 158 1.36 -6.98 -8.20
N ILE A 159 0.65 -7.64 -9.12
CA ILE A 159 0.58 -7.23 -10.53
C ILE A 159 -0.07 -5.85 -10.66
N TRP A 160 -1.12 -5.61 -9.88
CA TRP A 160 -1.81 -4.31 -9.85
C TRP A 160 -0.93 -3.22 -9.28
N LEU A 161 -0.22 -3.51 -8.19
CA LEU A 161 0.74 -2.56 -7.60
C LEU A 161 1.86 -2.23 -8.60
N LEU A 162 2.40 -3.22 -9.30
CA LEU A 162 3.41 -3.03 -10.33
C LEU A 162 2.91 -2.10 -11.45
N PHE A 163 1.71 -2.37 -11.97
CA PHE A 163 1.11 -1.58 -13.04
C PHE A 163 0.96 -0.10 -12.65
N VAL A 164 0.42 0.18 -11.46
CA VAL A 164 0.22 1.55 -11.01
C VAL A 164 1.54 2.24 -10.65
N THR A 165 2.54 1.49 -10.19
CA THR A 165 3.90 2.02 -9.97
C THR A 165 4.53 2.48 -11.28
N ILE A 166 4.33 1.75 -12.38
CA ILE A 166 4.80 2.15 -13.71
C ILE A 166 4.08 3.40 -14.20
N ILE A 167 2.76 3.48 -14.01
CA ILE A 167 2.00 4.69 -14.39
C ILE A 167 2.45 5.89 -13.58
N LYS A 168 2.80 5.73 -12.30
CA LYS A 168 3.29 6.82 -11.46
C LYS A 168 4.64 7.40 -11.93
N LEU A 169 5.36 6.72 -12.83
CA LEU A 169 6.58 7.23 -13.48
C LEU A 169 6.31 8.03 -14.77
N LEU A 170 5.11 7.96 -15.34
CA LEU A 170 4.71 8.60 -16.60
C LEU A 170 4.09 9.98 -16.37
#